data_AF-A0A7C7TDX9-F1
#
_entry.id   AF-A0A7C7TDX9-F1
#
_cell.length_a   1.000
_cell.length_b   1.000
_cell.length_c   1.000
_cell.angle_alpha   90.00
_cell.angle_beta   90.00
_cell.angle_gamma   90.00
#
_symmetry.space_group_name_H-M   'P 1'
#
loop_
_entity.id
_entity.type
_entity.pdbx_description
1 polymer ?
#
loop_
_entity_poly.entity_id
_entity_poly.type
_entity_poly.pdbx_seq_one_letter_code
_entity_poly.pdbx_strand_id
1 'polypeptide(L)'
;PVLVACTGKFTGLPNYPNVLFPSTILEGVVDAVAPAECTLGVLVPLAEQVEPLSRQWHRPNREVVVAAVKPGEDPTEAAAVLAGAEVDLVVLDCFGYETSLLNRVRATTGVPVLSAVRCTAHIASEMLG
;
A
#
# COMPACT_ATOMS: atom_id res chain seq x y z
N PRO A 1 -20.53 5.18 -3.76
CA PRO A 1 -19.82 5.03 -2.45
C PRO A 1 -19.20 6.38 -2.06
N VAL A 2 -18.85 6.58 -0.79
CA VAL A 2 -18.06 7.73 -0.33
C VAL A 2 -16.63 7.25 -0.13
N LEU A 3 -15.63 8.00 -0.57
CA LEU A 3 -14.21 7.61 -0.45
C LEU A 3 -13.48 8.57 0.50
N VAL A 4 -12.71 8.02 1.43
CA VAL A 4 -11.77 8.79 2.24
C VAL A 4 -10.43 8.84 1.49
N ALA A 5 -10.06 10.01 0.96
CA ALA A 5 -8.88 10.20 0.12
C ALA A 5 -7.56 10.24 0.92
N CYS A 6 -7.37 9.24 1.79
CA CYS A 6 -6.21 9.11 2.68
C CYS A 6 -6.07 7.63 3.11
N THR A 7 -4.84 7.20 3.39
CA THR A 7 -4.55 5.88 3.99
C THR A 7 -4.43 5.93 5.51
N GLY A 8 -4.68 7.09 6.13
CA GLY A 8 -4.71 7.25 7.59
C GLY A 8 -5.83 6.46 8.26
N LYS A 9 -5.67 6.18 9.56
CA LYS A 9 -6.71 5.61 10.42
C LYS A 9 -7.47 6.75 11.10
N PHE A 10 -8.79 6.76 10.95
CA PHE A 10 -9.66 7.82 11.45
C PHE A 10 -10.65 7.28 12.48
N THR A 11 -10.77 7.97 13.62
CA THR A 11 -11.77 7.67 14.65
C THR A 11 -12.80 8.79 14.71
N GLY A 12 -14.08 8.45 14.91
CA GLY A 12 -15.15 9.44 15.08
C GLY A 12 -15.68 10.06 13.79
N LEU A 13 -15.42 9.45 12.64
CA LEU A 13 -16.09 9.84 11.41
C LEU A 13 -17.60 9.54 11.49
N PRO A 14 -18.46 10.39 10.90
CA PRO A 14 -19.87 10.08 10.75
C PRO A 14 -20.07 8.73 10.05
N ASN A 15 -21.12 8.00 10.43
CA ASN A 15 -21.45 6.74 9.77
C ASN A 15 -21.99 7.03 8.36
N TYR A 16 -21.15 6.86 7.35
CA TYR A 16 -21.54 6.92 5.94
C TYR A 16 -21.80 5.50 5.43
N PRO A 17 -23.02 5.18 4.96
CA PRO A 17 -23.26 3.89 4.32
C PRO A 17 -22.36 3.77 3.09
N ASN A 18 -21.65 2.64 2.95
CA ASN A 18 -20.75 2.35 1.83
C ASN A 18 -19.53 3.28 1.72
N VAL A 19 -18.96 3.68 2.87
CA VAL A 19 -17.66 4.37 2.89
C VAL A 19 -16.52 3.42 2.55
N LEU A 20 -15.61 3.88 1.70
CA LEU A 20 -14.41 3.19 1.28
C LEU A 20 -13.20 3.82 1.97
N PHE A 21 -12.51 3.00 2.77
CA PHE A 21 -11.24 3.33 3.39
C PHE A 21 -10.11 2.64 2.62
N PRO A 22 -9.26 3.39 1.89
CA PRO A 22 -8.20 2.81 1.09
C PRO A 22 -7.22 1.92 1.87
N SER A 23 -6.93 2.29 3.12
CA SER A 23 -6.07 1.48 4.00
C SER A 23 -6.69 0.13 4.33
N THR A 24 -7.95 0.10 4.78
CA THR A 24 -8.66 -1.16 5.07
C THR A 24 -8.83 -2.04 3.84
N ILE A 25 -9.13 -1.43 2.70
CA ILE A 25 -9.24 -2.14 1.43
C ILE A 25 -7.90 -2.77 1.04
N LEU A 26 -6.81 -1.99 1.10
CA LEU A 26 -5.49 -2.49 0.75
C LEU A 26 -5.04 -3.60 1.69
N GLU A 27 -5.25 -3.45 3.01
CA GLU A 27 -5.00 -4.51 4.01
C GLU A 27 -5.75 -5.80 3.64
N GLY A 28 -7.05 -5.71 3.37
CA GLY A 28 -7.88 -6.87 3.01
C GLY A 28 -7.46 -7.54 1.69
N VAL A 29 -7.10 -6.75 0.67
CA VAL A 29 -6.58 -7.28 -0.60
C VAL A 29 -5.25 -8.01 -0.37
N VAL A 30 -4.34 -7.42 0.41
CA VAL A 30 -3.03 -8.02 0.71
C VAL A 30 -3.20 -9.31 1.49
N ASP A 31 -4.04 -9.32 2.53
CA ASP A 31 -4.33 -10.53 3.31
C ASP A 31 -4.99 -11.63 2.45
N ALA A 32 -5.66 -11.27 1.34
CA ALA A 32 -6.28 -12.23 0.42
C ALA A 32 -5.34 -12.78 -0.67
N VAL A 33 -4.31 -12.02 -1.08
CA VAL A 33 -3.44 -12.38 -2.23
C VAL A 33 -2.00 -12.67 -1.88
N ALA A 34 -1.54 -12.27 -0.69
CA ALA A 34 -0.19 -12.54 -0.24
C ALA A 34 0.05 -14.06 -0.14
N PRO A 35 1.25 -14.55 -0.53
CA PRO A 35 1.64 -15.94 -0.29
C PRO A 35 1.58 -16.29 1.20
N ALA A 36 1.47 -17.59 1.51
CA ALA A 36 1.35 -18.08 2.88
C ALA A 36 2.53 -17.70 3.77
N GLU A 37 3.74 -17.68 3.19
CA GLU A 37 4.94 -17.07 3.76
C GLU A 37 5.46 -16.04 2.76
N CYS A 38 5.63 -14.78 3.18
CA CYS A 38 6.13 -13.75 2.28
C CYS A 38 6.86 -12.61 2.99
N THR A 39 7.71 -11.94 2.23
CA THR A 39 8.30 -10.66 2.58
C THR A 39 7.55 -9.54 1.87
N LEU A 40 6.81 -8.73 2.61
CA LEU A 40 6.03 -7.61 2.10
C LEU A 40 6.86 -6.33 2.08
N GLY A 41 7.01 -5.74 0.89
CA GLY A 41 7.53 -4.39 0.73
C GLY A 41 6.43 -3.36 0.93
N VAL A 42 6.66 -2.32 1.76
CA VAL A 42 5.72 -1.23 1.99
C VAL A 42 6.39 0.08 1.64
N LEU A 43 5.79 0.86 0.74
CA LEU A 43 6.19 2.24 0.46
C LEU A 43 5.28 3.23 1.19
N VAL A 44 5.91 4.17 1.89
CA VAL A 44 5.24 5.15 2.76
C VAL A 44 5.76 6.57 2.48
N PRO A 45 4.94 7.61 2.62
CA PRO A 45 5.34 8.96 2.22
C PRO A 45 6.34 9.61 3.18
N LEU A 46 6.36 9.21 4.46
CA LEU A 46 7.24 9.80 5.48
C LEU A 46 8.02 8.71 6.22
N ALA A 47 9.31 8.94 6.45
CA ALA A 47 10.17 8.01 7.18
C ALA A 47 9.69 7.76 8.63
N GLU A 48 9.06 8.74 9.25
CA GLU A 48 8.46 8.62 10.60
C GLU A 48 7.34 7.57 10.66
N GLN A 49 6.78 7.17 9.52
CA GLN A 49 5.73 6.17 9.44
C GLN A 49 6.27 4.74 9.36
N VAL A 50 7.58 4.55 9.25
CA VAL A 50 8.23 3.23 9.11
C VAL A 50 7.89 2.33 10.29
N GLU A 51 8.18 2.74 11.54
CA GLU A 51 7.93 1.90 12.72
C GLU A 51 6.44 1.59 12.97
N PRO A 52 5.52 2.57 12.93
CA PRO A 52 4.09 2.30 13.10
C PRO A 52 3.53 1.37 12.03
N LEU A 53 3.94 1.54 10.77
CA LEU A 53 3.41 0.75 9.65
C LEU A 53 4.01 -0.65 9.61
N SER A 54 5.28 -0.84 9.98
CA SER A 54 5.84 -2.19 10.15
C SER A 54 4.97 -3.03 11.07
N ARG A 55 4.50 -2.46 12.19
CA ARG A 55 3.61 -3.16 13.13
C ARG A 55 2.22 -3.42 12.55
N GLN A 56 1.68 -2.49 11.76
CA GLN A 56 0.37 -2.64 11.12
C GLN A 56 0.36 -3.78 10.11
N TRP A 57 1.42 -3.89 9.31
CA TRP A 57 1.54 -4.85 8.23
C TRP A 57 2.04 -6.22 8.68
N HIS A 58 2.67 -6.33 9.84
CA HIS A 58 3.21 -7.60 10.33
C HIS A 58 2.14 -8.67 10.57
N ARG A 59 2.46 -9.92 10.22
CA ARG A 59 1.69 -11.14 10.54
C ARG A 59 2.70 -12.24 10.89
N PRO A 60 2.30 -13.32 11.60
CA PRO A 60 3.21 -14.40 11.96
C PRO A 60 3.99 -15.01 10.79
N ASN A 61 3.38 -15.03 9.59
CA ASN A 61 4.00 -15.58 8.39
C ASN A 61 4.35 -14.49 7.36
N ARG A 62 4.46 -13.23 7.79
CA ARG A 62 4.74 -12.10 6.90
C ARG A 62 5.79 -11.17 7.49
N GLU A 63 6.96 -11.20 6.90
CA GLU A 63 8.00 -10.20 7.14
C GLU A 63 7.65 -8.90 6.42
N VAL A 64 8.11 -7.77 6.97
CA VAL A 64 7.77 -6.44 6.44
C VAL A 64 9.03 -5.61 6.27
N VAL A 65 9.26 -5.15 5.04
CA VAL A 65 10.34 -4.23 4.68
C VAL A 65 9.70 -2.91 4.28
N VAL A 66 10.00 -1.84 5.00
CA VAL A 66 9.42 -0.52 4.73
C VAL A 66 10.49 0.39 4.14
N ALA A 67 10.14 1.08 3.05
CA ALA A 67 10.94 2.14 2.47
C ALA A 67 10.09 3.42 2.33
N ALA A 68 10.75 4.57 2.37
CA ALA A 68 10.09 5.87 2.32
C ALA A 68 10.38 6.59 1.00
N VAL A 69 9.34 7.18 0.41
CA VAL A 69 9.44 8.07 -0.75
C VAL A 69 8.23 9.00 -0.77
N LYS A 70 8.42 10.31 -0.91
CA LYS A 70 7.27 11.22 -0.98
C LYS A 70 6.57 11.12 -2.34
N PRO A 71 5.26 11.40 -2.42
CA PRO A 71 4.58 11.56 -3.70
C PRO A 71 5.30 12.56 -4.62
N GLY A 72 5.43 12.23 -5.90
CA GLY A 72 6.17 13.03 -6.87
C GLY A 72 7.69 12.94 -6.82
N GLU A 73 8.29 12.29 -5.80
CA GLU A 73 9.73 12.05 -5.75
C GLU A 73 10.15 10.80 -6.56
N ASP A 74 11.45 10.69 -6.80
CA ASP A 74 12.03 9.54 -7.47
C ASP A 74 12.08 8.31 -6.53
N PRO A 75 11.40 7.20 -6.84
CA PRO A 75 11.39 6.01 -6.00
C PRO A 75 12.61 5.10 -6.21
N THR A 76 13.63 5.48 -6.98
CA THR A 76 14.75 4.58 -7.34
C THR A 76 15.45 4.02 -6.11
N GLU A 77 15.78 4.87 -5.13
CA GLU A 77 16.44 4.42 -3.90
C GLU A 77 15.52 3.52 -3.07
N ALA A 78 14.27 3.93 -2.87
CA ALA A 78 13.29 3.17 -2.11
C ALA A 78 12.99 1.81 -2.77
N ALA A 79 12.88 1.78 -4.09
CA ALA A 79 12.67 0.56 -4.87
C ALA A 79 13.90 -0.35 -4.85
N ALA A 80 15.12 0.20 -4.84
CA ALA A 80 16.35 -0.57 -4.70
C ALA A 80 16.47 -1.22 -3.32
N VAL A 81 16.05 -0.52 -2.25
CA VAL A 81 15.95 -1.09 -0.90
C VAL A 81 15.01 -2.29 -0.88
N LEU A 82 13.82 -2.15 -1.46
CA LEU A 82 12.85 -3.24 -1.54
C LEU A 82 13.35 -4.41 -2.39
N ALA A 83 13.97 -4.13 -3.54
CA ALA A 83 14.54 -5.15 -4.41
C ALA A 83 15.69 -5.93 -3.75
N GLY A 84 16.59 -5.22 -3.04
CA GLY A 84 17.69 -5.84 -2.30
C GLY A 84 17.25 -6.68 -1.10
N ALA A 85 16.03 -6.46 -0.61
CA ALA A 85 15.42 -7.25 0.45
C ALA A 85 14.58 -8.43 -0.08
N GLU A 86 14.59 -8.68 -1.39
CA GLU A 86 13.93 -9.82 -2.05
C GLU A 86 12.44 -9.95 -1.68
N VAL A 87 11.72 -8.82 -1.66
CA VAL A 87 10.28 -8.78 -1.36
C VAL A 87 9.46 -9.54 -2.40
N ASP A 88 8.40 -10.24 -1.96
CA ASP A 88 7.50 -11.02 -2.82
C ASP A 88 6.32 -10.21 -3.37
N LEU A 89 5.97 -9.13 -2.67
CA LEU A 89 4.82 -8.26 -2.96
C LEU A 89 5.13 -6.86 -2.45
N VAL A 90 4.78 -5.83 -3.22
CA VAL A 90 4.90 -4.44 -2.76
C VAL A 90 3.54 -3.76 -2.64
N VAL A 91 3.37 -2.97 -1.59
CA VAL A 91 2.20 -2.11 -1.38
C VAL A 91 2.59 -0.65 -1.33
N LEU A 92 1.82 0.18 -2.04
CA LEU A 92 1.96 1.63 -2.05
C LEU A 92 0.90 2.23 -1.12
N ASP A 93 1.29 2.47 0.14
CA ASP A 93 0.39 2.86 1.23
C ASP A 93 0.27 4.39 1.36
N CYS A 94 -0.01 5.05 0.24
CA CYS A 94 -0.32 6.48 0.21
C CYS A 94 -1.36 6.76 -0.86
N PHE A 95 -2.29 7.65 -0.53
CA PHE A 95 -3.27 8.14 -1.51
C PHE A 95 -2.63 9.04 -2.59
N GLY A 96 -1.48 9.64 -2.30
CA GLY A 96 -0.79 10.53 -3.24
C GLY A 96 0.03 9.82 -4.32
N TYR A 97 0.23 8.50 -4.23
CA TYR A 97 1.13 7.81 -5.15
C TYR A 97 0.56 7.64 -6.56
N GLU A 98 1.38 8.04 -7.53
CA GLU A 98 1.03 8.02 -8.94
C GLU A 98 1.32 6.67 -9.60
N THR A 99 0.69 6.45 -10.75
CA THR A 99 0.92 5.23 -11.55
C THR A 99 2.36 5.14 -12.07
N SER A 100 3.03 6.26 -12.30
CA SER A 100 4.45 6.29 -12.67
C SER A 100 5.34 5.70 -11.58
N LEU A 101 5.13 6.08 -10.31
CA LEU A 101 5.84 5.53 -9.16
C LEU A 101 5.62 4.01 -9.08
N LEU A 102 4.36 3.57 -9.19
CA LEU A 102 4.02 2.14 -9.20
C LEU A 102 4.78 1.37 -10.29
N ASN A 103 4.79 1.88 -11.52
CA ASN A 103 5.44 1.21 -12.64
C ASN A 103 6.96 1.12 -12.44
N ARG A 104 7.58 2.17 -11.89
CA ARG A 104 9.01 2.17 -11.57
C ARG A 104 9.36 1.14 -10.50
N VAL A 105 8.62 1.15 -9.39
CA VAL A 105 8.81 0.18 -8.31
C VAL A 105 8.62 -1.25 -8.80
N ARG A 106 7.60 -1.50 -9.63
CA ARG A 106 7.35 -2.81 -10.23
C ARG A 106 8.49 -3.25 -11.15
N ALA A 107 9.00 -2.35 -11.98
CA ALA A 107 10.11 -2.66 -12.89
C ALA A 107 11.40 -2.97 -12.13
N THR A 108 11.68 -2.25 -11.04
CA THR A 108 12.89 -2.44 -10.22
C THR A 108 12.84 -3.70 -9.36
N THR A 109 11.69 -3.99 -8.74
CA THR A 109 11.54 -5.13 -7.83
C THR A 109 11.21 -6.44 -8.54
N GLY A 110 10.58 -6.37 -9.72
CA GLY A 110 10.18 -7.55 -10.50
C GLY A 110 8.96 -8.29 -9.94
N VAL A 111 8.32 -7.76 -8.89
CA VAL A 111 7.19 -8.42 -8.21
C VAL A 111 5.88 -7.65 -8.34
N PRO A 112 4.72 -8.25 -8.01
CA PRO A 112 3.45 -7.53 -8.02
C PRO A 112 3.48 -6.30 -7.10
N VAL A 113 2.81 -5.24 -7.55
CA VAL A 113 2.70 -3.98 -6.80
C VAL A 113 1.24 -3.57 -6.71
N LEU A 114 0.73 -3.40 -5.49
CA LEU A 114 -0.63 -2.96 -5.19
C LEU A 114 -0.63 -1.50 -4.74
N SER A 115 -1.67 -0.74 -5.10
CA SER A 115 -1.81 0.67 -4.74
C SER A 115 -3.12 0.89 -4.00
N ALA A 116 -3.06 1.58 -2.87
CA ALA A 116 -4.25 1.96 -2.10
C ALA A 116 -5.31 2.63 -2.99
N VAL A 117 -4.89 3.61 -3.80
CA VAL A 117 -5.77 4.36 -4.70
C VAL A 117 -6.39 3.47 -5.75
N ARG A 118 -5.57 2.67 -6.45
CA ARG A 118 -6.05 1.86 -7.58
C ARG A 118 -6.94 0.71 -7.13
N CYS A 119 -6.56 0.00 -6.06
CA CYS A 119 -7.40 -1.05 -5.46
C CYS A 119 -8.75 -0.48 -5.05
N THR A 120 -8.76 0.68 -4.39
CA THR A 120 -10.01 1.35 -3.99
C THR A 120 -10.83 1.79 -5.20
N ALA A 121 -10.19 2.33 -6.24
CA ALA A 121 -10.88 2.74 -7.46
C ALA A 121 -11.55 1.55 -8.18
N HIS A 122 -10.89 0.39 -8.24
CA HIS A 122 -11.48 -0.82 -8.81
C HIS A 122 -12.72 -1.29 -8.03
N ILE A 123 -12.64 -1.30 -6.70
CA ILE A 123 -13.80 -1.66 -5.86
C ILE A 123 -14.92 -0.61 -5.97
N ALA A 124 -14.57 0.68 -5.98
CA ALA A 124 -15.53 1.75 -6.17
C ALA A 124 -16.26 1.64 -7.53
N SER A 125 -15.53 1.28 -8.59
CA SER A 125 -16.11 1.02 -9.92
C SER A 125 -17.12 -0.12 -9.86
N GLU A 126 -16.76 -1.25 -9.25
CA GLU A 126 -17.66 -2.41 -9.12
C GLU A 126 -18.96 -2.05 -8.37
N MET A 127 -18.87 -1.22 -7.32
CA MET A 127 -20.04 -0.79 -6.55
C MET A 127 -20.96 0.17 -7.31
N LEU A 128 -20.47 0.85 -8.35
CA LEU A 128 -21.22 1.83 -9.12
C LEU A 128 -21.87 1.25 -10.37
N GLY A 129 -21.47 0.04 -10.79
CA GLY A 129 -21.86 -0.57 -12.07
C GLY A 129 -21.11 0.03 -13.24
#